data_AF-A0A072N9J4-F1
#
_entry.id   AF-A0A072N9J4-F1
#
_cell.length_a   1.000
_cell.length_b   1.000
_cell.length_c   1.000
_cell.angle_alpha   90.00
_cell.angle_beta   90.00
_cell.angle_gamma   90.00
#
_symmetry.space_group_name_H-M   'P 1'
#
loop_
_entity.id
_entity.type
_entity.pdbx_description
1 polymer ?
#
loop_
_entity_poly.entity_id
_entity_poly.type
_entity_poly.pdbx_seq_one_letter_code
_entity_poly.pdbx_strand_id
1 'polypeptide(L)'
;MGGALSGGNTFRIVDLTSDSGGYVQFASNGFPIPSATGNAAGTFVICDDRGAIEARAVVINVSGQTRLARDTGGTAGVLNDHDDTDVTCP
;
A
#
# COMPACT_ATOMS: atom_id res chain seq x y z
N MET A 1 3.43 -17.88 -7.13
CA MET A 1 3.06 -16.57 -7.68
C MET A 1 1.54 -16.45 -7.60
N GLY A 2 1.01 -15.52 -6.82
CA GLY A 2 -0.43 -15.29 -6.74
C GLY A 2 -0.96 -14.88 -8.11
N GLY A 3 -2.03 -15.51 -8.58
CA GLY A 3 -2.67 -15.12 -9.85
C GLY A 3 -3.18 -13.69 -9.80
N ALA A 4 -3.53 -13.13 -10.96
CA ALA A 4 -4.24 -11.86 -11.02
C ALA A 4 -5.48 -11.93 -10.11
N LEU A 5 -5.78 -10.84 -9.40
CA LEU A 5 -6.99 -10.81 -8.60
C LEU A 5 -8.20 -10.99 -9.53
N SER A 6 -9.17 -11.78 -9.08
CA SER A 6 -10.40 -12.01 -9.84
C SER A 6 -11.32 -10.78 -9.76
N GLY A 7 -12.23 -10.65 -10.72
CA GLY A 7 -13.28 -9.63 -10.70
C GLY A 7 -12.82 -8.21 -11.00
N GLY A 8 -11.77 -8.04 -11.83
CA GLY A 8 -11.28 -6.71 -12.23
C GLY A 8 -10.48 -5.97 -11.16
N ASN A 9 -10.13 -6.66 -10.07
CA ASN A 9 -9.33 -6.05 -9.00
C ASN A 9 -7.83 -6.02 -9.36
N THR A 10 -7.13 -5.04 -8.82
CA THR A 10 -5.67 -4.95 -8.85
C THR A 10 -5.13 -4.74 -7.44
N PHE A 11 -3.95 -5.29 -7.15
CA PHE A 11 -3.25 -5.09 -5.88
C PHE A 11 -1.87 -4.51 -6.15
N ARG A 12 -1.53 -3.47 -5.41
CA ARG A 12 -0.23 -2.80 -5.52
C ARG A 12 0.35 -2.56 -4.14
N ILE A 13 1.66 -2.78 -4.03
CA ILE A 13 2.46 -2.37 -2.87
C ILE A 13 3.18 -1.09 -3.27
N VAL A 14 2.92 -0.01 -2.55
CA VAL A 14 3.55 1.29 -2.71
C VAL A 14 4.64 1.40 -1.65
N ASP A 15 5.88 1.63 -2.10
CA ASP A 15 7.05 1.98 -1.29
C ASP A 15 7.54 0.97 -0.24
N LEU A 16 6.87 -0.16 -0.05
CA LEU A 16 7.27 -1.18 0.94
C LEU A 16 7.51 -2.56 0.32
N THR A 17 8.25 -2.65 -0.77
CA THR A 17 8.62 -3.96 -1.36
C THR A 17 10.00 -4.41 -0.90
N SER A 18 10.20 -5.72 -0.77
CA SER A 18 11.55 -6.30 -0.67
C SER A 18 12.32 -6.22 -2.00
N ASP A 19 13.63 -6.46 -1.96
CA ASP A 19 14.54 -6.36 -3.13
C ASP A 19 14.16 -7.26 -4.32
N SER A 20 13.46 -8.38 -4.07
CA SER A 20 13.00 -9.28 -5.14
C SER A 20 11.59 -8.95 -5.66
N GLY A 21 10.96 -7.92 -5.10
CA GLY A 21 9.62 -7.46 -5.47
C GLY A 21 8.51 -8.43 -5.06
N GLY A 22 7.29 -7.91 -4.93
CA GLY A 22 6.08 -8.74 -4.78
C GLY A 22 5.82 -9.33 -3.38
N TYR A 23 6.63 -9.02 -2.38
CA TYR A 23 6.31 -9.27 -0.97
C TYR A 23 6.92 -8.21 -0.04
N VAL A 24 6.36 -8.14 1.16
CA VAL A 24 6.87 -7.38 2.31
C VAL A 24 7.52 -8.34 3.28
N GLN A 25 8.67 -7.96 3.82
CA GLN A 25 9.35 -8.73 4.85
C GLN A 25 9.38 -7.94 6.16
N PHE A 26 9.25 -8.65 7.27
CA PHE A 26 9.34 -8.08 8.61
C PHE A 26 10.47 -8.76 9.38
N ALA A 27 11.17 -8.00 10.21
CA ALA A 27 12.14 -8.52 11.16
C ALA A 27 11.42 -9.17 12.36
N SER A 28 12.18 -9.90 13.19
CA SER A 28 11.63 -10.60 14.36
C SER A 28 11.01 -9.67 15.41
N ASN A 29 11.34 -8.39 15.38
CA ASN A 29 10.77 -7.34 16.24
C ASN A 29 9.51 -6.68 15.64
N GLY A 30 9.03 -7.15 14.47
CA GLY A 30 7.85 -6.63 13.80
C GLY A 30 8.08 -5.43 12.89
N PHE A 31 9.30 -4.90 12.81
CA PHE A 31 9.61 -3.76 11.92
C PHE A 31 9.73 -4.25 10.47
N PRO A 32 9.24 -3.48 9.48
CA PRO A 32 9.45 -3.81 8.08
C PRO A 32 10.93 -3.78 7.73
N ILE A 33 11.36 -4.72 6.89
CA ILE A 33 12.71 -4.73 6.30
C ILE A 33 12.59 -4.01 4.96
N PRO A 34 13.11 -2.79 4.82
CA PRO A 34 13.07 -2.04 3.56
C PRO A 34 13.91 -2.75 2.50
N SER A 35 13.56 -2.57 1.22
CA SER A 35 14.51 -2.84 0.13
C SER A 35 15.75 -1.94 0.28
N ALA A 36 16.80 -2.26 -0.48
CA ALA A 36 17.96 -1.41 -0.68
C ALA A 36 17.60 0.01 -1.18
N THR A 37 16.38 0.22 -1.70
CA THR A 37 15.88 1.51 -2.19
C THR A 37 15.11 2.34 -1.16
N GLY A 38 14.90 1.84 0.08
CA GLY A 38 14.98 2.71 1.25
C GLY A 38 13.70 3.11 2.01
N ASN A 39 12.55 2.48 1.82
CA ASN A 39 11.33 2.83 2.57
C ASN A 39 10.90 1.71 3.54
N ALA A 40 10.86 2.05 4.83
CA ALA A 40 10.42 1.16 5.92
C ALA A 40 8.94 1.34 6.28
N ALA A 41 8.20 2.10 5.47
CA ALA A 41 6.77 2.29 5.53
C ALA A 41 6.22 2.19 4.11
N GLY A 42 4.91 1.99 3.98
CA GLY A 42 4.27 1.98 2.67
C GLY A 42 2.80 1.63 2.75
N THR A 43 2.21 1.41 1.57
CA THR A 43 0.76 1.27 1.44
C THR A 43 0.39 0.11 0.55
N PHE A 44 -0.53 -0.73 1.02
CA PHE A 44 -1.22 -1.70 0.19
C PHE A 44 -2.44 -1.03 -0.40
N VAL A 45 -2.58 -1.09 -1.73
CA VAL A 45 -3.67 -0.48 -2.46
C VAL A 45 -4.40 -1.56 -3.25
N ILE A 46 -5.71 -1.64 -3.06
CA ILE A 46 -6.62 -2.48 -3.84
C ILE A 46 -7.53 -1.55 -4.62
N CYS A 47 -7.54 -1.72 -5.94
CA CYS A 47 -8.36 -0.96 -6.87
C CYS A 47 -9.21 -1.91 -7.73
N ASP A 48 -10.27 -1.37 -8.32
CA ASP A 48 -10.98 -1.98 -9.45
C ASP A 48 -11.25 -0.90 -10.51
N ASP A 49 -12.02 -1.25 -11.54
CA ASP A 49 -12.35 -0.38 -12.68
C ASP A 49 -13.14 0.90 -12.30
N ARG A 50 -13.61 1.02 -11.05
CA ARG A 50 -14.29 2.23 -10.54
C ARG A 50 -13.29 3.31 -10.09
N GLY A 51 -12.00 2.99 -10.02
CA GLY A 51 -10.91 3.95 -9.79
C GLY A 51 -10.67 4.34 -8.33
N ALA A 52 -9.86 5.39 -8.13
CA ALA A 52 -9.26 5.76 -6.85
C ALA A 52 -10.26 6.11 -5.73
N ILE A 53 -11.45 6.60 -6.07
CA ILE A 53 -12.50 6.94 -5.10
C ILE A 53 -13.07 5.66 -4.43
N GLU A 54 -13.12 4.55 -5.16
CA GLU A 54 -13.63 3.27 -4.66
C GLU A 54 -12.54 2.37 -4.08
N ALA A 55 -11.28 2.81 -4.14
CA ALA A 55 -10.13 2.04 -3.68
C ALA A 55 -10.22 1.71 -2.18
N ARG A 56 -9.50 0.66 -1.80
CA ARG A 56 -9.25 0.30 -0.40
C ARG A 56 -7.76 0.23 -0.17
N ALA A 57 -7.31 0.82 0.94
CA ALA A 57 -5.90 0.86 1.24
C ALA A 57 -5.59 0.62 2.73
N VAL A 58 -4.42 0.03 2.97
CA VAL A 58 -3.86 -0.23 4.30
C VAL A 58 -2.46 0.38 4.34
N VAL A 59 -2.22 1.26 5.30
CA VAL A 59 -0.91 1.87 5.54
C VAL A 59 -0.15 1.05 6.58
N ILE A 60 1.12 0.80 6.31
CA ILE A 60 2.08 0.18 7.23
C ILE A 60 3.11 1.25 7.56
N ASN A 61 3.24 1.59 8.84
CA ASN A 61 4.22 2.58 9.27
C ASN A 61 5.60 1.96 9.53
N VAL A 62 6.57 2.82 9.87
CA VAL A 62 7.97 2.43 10.14
C VAL A 62 8.14 1.42 11.28
N SER A 63 7.20 1.36 12.23
CA SER A 63 7.22 0.38 13.33
C SER A 63 6.49 -0.92 12.98
N GLY A 64 5.98 -1.06 11.76
CA GLY A 64 5.21 -2.22 11.29
C GLY A 64 3.74 -2.21 11.73
N GLN A 65 3.29 -1.14 12.40
CA GLN A 65 1.89 -1.01 12.76
C GLN A 65 1.06 -0.69 11.52
N THR A 66 -0.02 -1.45 11.35
CA THR A 66 -0.97 -1.26 10.27
C THR A 66 -2.11 -0.35 10.68
N ARG A 67 -2.57 0.53 9.76
CA ARG A 67 -3.84 1.24 9.87
C ARG A 67 -4.59 1.17 8.55
N LEU A 68 -5.91 1.28 8.60
CA LEU A 68 -6.67 1.60 7.39
C LEU A 68 -6.26 2.99 6.91
N ALA A 69 -6.04 3.11 5.59
CA ALA A 69 -5.88 4.41 4.95
C ALA A 69 -7.15 5.24 5.17
N ARG A 70 -7.00 6.55 5.20
CA ARG A 70 -8.08 7.50 5.46
C ARG A 70 -7.96 8.63 4.45
N ASP A 71 -9.11 9.20 4.09
CA ASP A 71 -9.16 10.52 3.47
C ASP A 71 -8.86 11.54 4.56
N THR A 72 -7.62 12.03 4.56
CA THR A 72 -7.07 12.98 5.52
C THR A 72 -6.77 14.34 4.89
N GLY A 73 -6.88 14.46 3.56
CA GLY A 73 -6.73 15.71 2.80
C GLY A 73 -6.16 15.47 1.40
N GLY A 74 -6.49 16.33 0.44
CA GLY A 74 -6.11 16.20 -0.97
C GLY A 74 -7.34 16.29 -1.88
N THR A 75 -7.89 15.14 -2.27
CA THR A 75 -9.13 15.01 -3.03
C THR A 75 -10.23 14.35 -2.20
N ALA A 76 -11.38 15.01 -2.07
CA ALA A 76 -12.50 14.46 -1.31
C ALA A 76 -12.95 13.08 -1.82
N GLY A 77 -12.96 12.10 -0.93
CA GLY A 77 -13.33 10.72 -1.21
C GLY A 77 -12.18 9.81 -1.67
N VAL A 78 -10.95 10.32 -1.78
CA VAL A 78 -9.78 9.51 -2.11
C VAL A 78 -8.97 9.24 -0.84
N LEU A 79 -8.60 7.98 -0.64
CA LEU A 79 -7.77 7.60 0.51
C LEU A 79 -6.33 8.09 0.31
N ASN A 80 -5.65 8.45 1.39
CA ASN A 80 -4.23 8.79 1.35
C ASN A 80 -3.34 7.59 1.68
N ASP A 81 -2.17 7.55 1.06
CA ASP A 81 -1.12 6.59 1.34
C ASP A 81 -0.33 6.94 2.61
N HIS A 82 0.80 6.26 2.82
CA HIS A 82 1.66 6.43 3.98
C HIS A 82 2.38 7.79 4.04
N ASP A 83 2.48 8.51 2.92
CA ASP A 83 3.07 9.85 2.79
C ASP A 83 2.00 10.93 2.71
N ASP A 84 0.77 10.59 3.11
CA ASP A 84 -0.41 11.44 3.05
C ASP A 84 -0.73 11.93 1.60
N THR A 85 -0.32 11.18 0.58
CA THR A 85 -0.63 11.46 -0.84
C THR A 85 -1.83 10.65 -1.32
N ASP A 86 -2.65 11.21 -2.21
CA ASP A 86 -3.81 10.51 -2.78
C ASP A 86 -3.41 9.19 -3.46
N VAL A 87 -4.10 8.09 -3.15
CA VAL A 87 -3.89 6.80 -3.81
C VAL A 87 -4.28 6.87 -5.29
N THR A 88 -3.54 6.16 -6.12
CA THR A 88 -3.77 6.06 -7.56
C THR A 88 -4.09 4.63 -7.98
N CYS A 89 -5.06 4.50 -8.87
CA CYS A 89 -5.41 3.25 -9.54
C CYS A 89 -4.92 3.26 -10.99
N PRO A 90 -4.51 2.09 -11.55
CA PRO A 90 -4.21 1.94 -12.97
C PRO A 90 -5.40 2.26 -13.89
#